data_AF-A0A133NLX3-F1
#
_entry.id   AF-A0A133NLX3-F1
#
_cell.length_a   1.000
_cell.length_b   1.000
_cell.length_c   1.000
_cell.angle_alpha   90.00
_cell.angle_beta   90.00
_cell.angle_gamma   90.00
#
_symmetry.space_group_name_H-M   'P 1'
#
loop_
_entity.id
_entity.type
_entity.pdbx_description
1 polymer ?
#
loop_
_entity_poly.entity_id
_entity_poly.type
_entity_poly.pdbx_seq_one_letter_code
_entity_poly.pdbx_strand_id
1 'polypeptide(L)'
;MEDLAIARGIDPNKFIIGIGQSQQAVPPNHQDIVTLGAQAALPLLPSIDNNRLKMVIVGTESGVDASKSSALYIHKLLNLSPWVRCVEVKEACYGATAALMMARDYILAHPGTQVLVIAADIARYGVGTPGEVTQGAGAVAMLVSENPRVLQINDDSVVKSAEIQDFWRPVYQSTALARGKFSTEQYINMFCDVWQRYSAENACNFNDFEAICFHLPYTKMGLKALRAGFEENSGMSPTSDTRERLLARYQDSTKYSRRIGNIYTGSLYLGLISLLDCDYFRNSCDSSATACDSSESVGDSPAVACDLSSAAHTNEPPTCPSPLLPGQKIGLFSYGSGAVAEFFSATLVPGWRDALFSNQHIKALNNRTQLSVLQYEAMFNSAAPYSPQDFASSQNHRSGVRFVLDSITSQERRYLSI
;
A
#
# COMPACT_ATOMS: atom_id res chain seq x y z
N MET A 1 -6.93 -17.00 -4.12
CA MET A 1 -6.22 -17.67 -3.02
C MET A 1 -6.75 -19.07 -2.76
N GLU A 2 -8.04 -19.34 -2.98
CA GLU A 2 -8.62 -20.69 -2.93
C GLU A 2 -7.87 -21.69 -3.81
N ASP A 3 -7.69 -21.38 -5.10
CA ASP A 3 -6.94 -22.22 -6.04
C ASP A 3 -5.53 -22.58 -5.54
N LEU A 4 -4.83 -21.59 -4.98
CA LEU A 4 -3.49 -21.79 -4.42
C LEU A 4 -3.52 -22.69 -3.18
N ALA A 5 -4.49 -22.50 -2.29
CA ALA A 5 -4.64 -23.34 -1.09
C ALA A 5 -4.87 -24.81 -1.49
N ILE A 6 -5.79 -25.05 -2.42
CA ILE A 6 -6.10 -26.38 -2.94
C ILE A 6 -4.85 -27.01 -3.57
N ALA A 7 -4.13 -26.28 -4.42
CA ALA A 7 -2.90 -26.76 -5.05
C ALA A 7 -1.75 -27.04 -4.07
N ARG A 8 -1.80 -26.47 -2.85
CA ARG A 8 -0.84 -26.74 -1.77
C ARG A 8 -1.32 -27.78 -0.76
N GLY A 9 -2.51 -28.37 -0.95
CA GLY A 9 -3.10 -29.30 0.02
C GLY A 9 -3.47 -28.62 1.35
N ILE A 10 -3.80 -27.33 1.32
CA ILE A 10 -4.12 -26.50 2.47
C ILE A 10 -5.61 -26.14 2.41
N ASP A 11 -6.29 -26.18 3.56
CA ASP A 11 -7.67 -25.68 3.69
C ASP A 11 -7.75 -24.20 3.23
N PRO A 12 -8.57 -23.87 2.21
CA PRO A 12 -8.75 -22.50 1.72
C PRO A 12 -9.03 -21.46 2.81
N ASN A 13 -9.73 -21.84 3.88
CA ASN A 13 -10.05 -20.94 4.98
C ASN A 13 -8.81 -20.47 5.73
N LYS A 14 -7.71 -21.23 5.74
CA LYS A 14 -6.44 -20.77 6.31
C LYS A 14 -5.92 -19.54 5.57
N PHE A 15 -6.16 -19.42 4.27
CA PHE A 15 -5.72 -18.25 3.48
C PHE A 15 -6.77 -17.14 3.51
N ILE A 16 -8.03 -17.46 3.25
CA ILE A 16 -9.11 -16.46 3.05
C ILE A 16 -9.54 -15.82 4.39
N ILE A 17 -9.53 -16.60 5.47
CA ILE A 17 -9.96 -16.18 6.82
C ILE A 17 -8.76 -16.09 7.78
N GLY A 18 -7.88 -17.09 7.73
CA GLY A 18 -6.72 -17.19 8.62
C GLY A 18 -5.68 -16.09 8.38
N ILE A 19 -5.25 -15.91 7.12
CA ILE A 19 -4.36 -14.82 6.71
C ILE A 19 -5.16 -13.58 6.30
N GLY A 20 -6.34 -13.80 5.70
CA GLY A 20 -7.22 -12.74 5.26
C GLY A 20 -6.89 -12.27 3.83
N GLN A 21 -6.48 -13.17 2.94
CA GLN A 21 -6.15 -12.87 1.55
C GLN A 21 -7.08 -13.59 0.58
N SER A 22 -7.66 -12.86 -0.37
CA SER A 22 -8.61 -13.38 -1.37
C SER A 22 -7.96 -13.54 -2.75
N GLN A 23 -7.15 -12.57 -3.17
CA GLN A 23 -6.43 -12.56 -4.45
C GLN A 23 -5.00 -12.05 -4.24
N GLN A 24 -4.08 -12.44 -5.11
CA GLN A 24 -2.67 -12.07 -5.06
C GLN A 24 -2.26 -11.45 -6.39
N ALA A 25 -1.60 -10.30 -6.37
CA ALA A 25 -1.05 -9.68 -7.58
C ALA A 25 0.28 -10.36 -7.96
N VAL A 26 0.40 -10.71 -9.25
CA VAL A 26 1.58 -11.39 -9.80
C VAL A 26 2.03 -10.60 -11.04
N PRO A 27 3.20 -9.93 -11.00
CA PRO A 27 3.68 -9.16 -12.14
C PRO A 27 4.36 -10.10 -13.17
N PRO A 28 4.11 -9.91 -14.48
CA PRO A 28 4.89 -10.57 -15.53
C PRO A 28 6.33 -10.06 -15.55
N ASN A 29 7.24 -10.78 -16.21
CA ASN A 29 8.67 -10.47 -16.20
C ASN A 29 9.09 -9.18 -16.93
N HIS A 30 8.16 -8.53 -17.63
CA HIS A 30 8.33 -7.19 -18.20
C HIS A 30 7.87 -6.07 -17.25
N GLN A 31 7.47 -6.40 -16.02
CA GLN A 31 7.10 -5.45 -14.98
C GLN A 31 7.98 -5.64 -13.73
N ASP A 32 8.63 -4.56 -13.30
CA ASP A 32 9.37 -4.43 -12.05
C ASP A 32 8.96 -3.14 -11.30
N ILE A 33 9.59 -2.84 -10.17
CA ILE A 33 9.27 -1.65 -9.37
C ILE A 33 9.37 -0.32 -10.13
N VAL A 34 10.21 -0.23 -11.16
CA VAL A 34 10.33 0.97 -11.99
C VAL A 34 9.09 1.13 -12.84
N THR A 35 8.66 0.07 -13.53
CA THR A 35 7.44 0.12 -14.34
C THR A 35 6.18 0.34 -13.50
N LEU A 36 6.09 -0.31 -12.33
CA LEU A 36 4.97 -0.17 -11.41
C LEU A 36 4.94 1.25 -10.82
N GLY A 37 6.09 1.77 -10.38
CA GLY A 37 6.20 3.13 -9.85
C GLY A 37 5.87 4.21 -10.88
N ALA A 38 6.36 4.08 -12.12
CA ALA A 38 6.01 4.98 -13.21
C ALA A 38 4.51 4.91 -13.55
N GLN A 39 3.92 3.71 -13.58
CA GLN A 39 2.49 3.54 -13.84
C GLN A 39 1.62 4.16 -12.73
N ALA A 40 2.03 4.06 -11.46
CA ALA A 40 1.33 4.66 -10.33
C ALA A 40 1.40 6.20 -10.33
N ALA A 41 2.52 6.78 -10.79
CA ALA A 41 2.70 8.22 -10.86
C ALA A 41 2.08 8.86 -12.11
N LEU A 42 1.79 8.08 -13.16
CA LEU A 42 1.26 8.58 -14.44
C LEU A 42 -0.02 9.44 -14.28
N PRO A 43 -1.03 9.06 -13.47
CA PRO A 43 -2.23 9.89 -13.27
C PRO A 43 -1.97 11.22 -12.56
N LEU A 44 -0.82 11.37 -11.88
CA LEU A 44 -0.44 12.59 -11.17
C LEU A 44 0.22 13.63 -12.08
N LEU A 45 0.67 13.26 -13.28
CA LEU A 45 1.38 14.18 -14.19
C LEU A 45 0.65 15.51 -14.42
N PRO A 46 -0.68 15.57 -14.61
CA PRO A 46 -1.38 16.85 -14.77
C PRO A 46 -1.32 17.77 -13.55
N SER A 47 -1.01 17.24 -12.36
CA SER A 47 -0.86 17.99 -11.12
C SER A 47 0.60 18.33 -10.78
N ILE A 48 1.56 17.79 -11.54
CA ILE A 48 2.99 18.07 -11.37
C ILE A 48 3.35 19.32 -12.18
N ASP A 49 3.89 20.32 -11.49
CA ASP A 49 4.46 21.51 -12.11
C ASP A 49 5.99 21.35 -12.21
N ASN A 50 6.51 21.38 -13.44
CA ASN A 50 7.93 21.20 -13.73
C ASN A 50 8.85 22.25 -13.07
N ASN A 51 8.34 23.44 -12.75
CA ASN A 51 9.09 24.47 -12.05
C ASN A 51 9.06 24.28 -10.53
N ARG A 52 8.05 23.58 -10.01
CA ARG A 52 7.84 23.38 -8.57
C ARG A 52 8.33 22.03 -8.08
N LEU A 53 8.34 20.99 -8.91
CA LEU A 53 8.89 19.69 -8.57
C LEU A 53 10.39 19.81 -8.31
N LYS A 54 10.84 19.40 -7.11
CA LYS A 54 12.25 19.45 -6.72
C LYS A 54 12.84 18.11 -6.35
N MET A 55 12.00 17.12 -6.03
CA MET A 55 12.48 15.80 -5.66
C MET A 55 11.55 14.68 -6.11
N VAL A 56 12.15 13.57 -6.54
CA VAL A 56 11.52 12.26 -6.67
C VAL A 56 12.21 11.31 -5.70
N ILE A 57 11.45 10.73 -4.78
CA ILE A 57 11.95 9.78 -3.79
C ILE A 57 11.23 8.46 -3.99
N VAL A 58 11.98 7.38 -4.21
CA VAL A 58 11.42 6.02 -4.22
C VAL A 58 11.71 5.34 -2.89
N GLY A 59 10.67 5.02 -2.14
CA GLY A 59 10.75 4.07 -1.03
C GLY A 59 10.60 2.65 -1.58
N THR A 60 11.61 1.81 -1.36
CA THR A 60 11.56 0.41 -1.81
C THR A 60 12.50 -0.45 -0.99
N GLU A 61 12.14 -1.71 -0.82
CA GLU A 61 13.08 -2.77 -0.43
C GLU A 61 13.31 -3.75 -1.57
N SER A 62 12.88 -3.44 -2.79
CA SER A 62 12.97 -4.27 -4.00
C SER A 62 13.81 -3.61 -5.10
N GLY A 63 14.76 -2.75 -4.70
CA GLY A 63 15.68 -2.02 -5.58
C GLY A 63 16.31 -2.89 -6.66
N VAL A 64 16.43 -2.32 -7.87
CA VAL A 64 16.88 -3.04 -9.07
C VAL A 64 18.37 -2.91 -9.37
N ASP A 65 19.05 -2.07 -8.61
CA ASP A 65 20.47 -1.74 -8.72
C ASP A 65 21.00 -1.39 -7.31
N ALA A 66 22.26 -1.73 -7.03
CA ALA A 66 22.87 -1.50 -5.71
C ALA A 66 23.36 -0.05 -5.51
N SER A 67 23.46 0.73 -6.58
CA SER A 67 23.97 2.11 -6.57
C SER A 67 22.98 3.08 -7.21
N LYS A 68 22.49 2.78 -8.41
CA LYS A 68 21.62 3.68 -9.16
C LYS A 68 20.18 3.61 -8.66
N SER A 69 19.67 4.72 -8.13
CA SER A 69 18.29 4.84 -7.68
C SER A 69 17.26 4.51 -8.77
N SER A 70 16.22 3.75 -8.39
CA SER A 70 15.04 3.49 -9.23
C SER A 70 14.31 4.77 -9.64
N ALA A 71 14.42 5.83 -8.83
CA ALA A 71 13.84 7.15 -9.11
C ALA A 71 14.35 7.75 -10.43
N LEU A 72 15.60 7.49 -10.82
CA LEU A 72 16.17 7.99 -12.07
C LEU A 72 15.54 7.34 -13.31
N TYR A 73 15.20 6.05 -13.22
CA TYR A 73 14.50 5.38 -14.32
C TYR A 73 13.06 5.89 -14.45
N ILE A 74 12.35 6.04 -13.33
CA ILE A 74 10.99 6.59 -13.31
C ILE A 74 10.96 8.03 -13.81
N HIS A 75 11.89 8.87 -13.36
CA HIS A 75 12.08 10.25 -13.81
C HIS A 75 12.17 10.35 -15.33
N LYS A 76 13.01 9.50 -15.95
CA LYS A 76 13.14 9.41 -17.40
C LYS A 76 11.87 8.92 -18.08
N LEU A 77 11.22 7.88 -17.57
CA LEU A 77 10.01 7.30 -18.16
C LEU A 77 8.82 8.27 -18.15
N LEU A 78 8.73 9.11 -17.12
CA LEU A 78 7.70 10.14 -16.97
C LEU A 78 8.06 11.46 -17.66
N ASN A 79 9.25 11.56 -18.26
CA ASN A 79 9.75 12.77 -18.92
C ASN A 79 9.69 14.02 -18.00
N LEU A 80 10.12 13.86 -16.74
CA LEU A 80 10.12 14.94 -15.76
C LEU A 80 11.27 15.93 -16.02
N SER A 81 11.13 17.15 -15.49
CA SER A 81 12.17 18.19 -15.54
C SER A 81 13.54 17.67 -15.07
N PRO A 82 14.65 17.98 -15.76
CA PRO A 82 15.99 17.52 -15.36
C PRO A 82 16.49 18.18 -14.05
N TRP A 83 15.83 19.25 -13.60
CA TRP A 83 16.20 20.02 -12.41
C TRP A 83 15.54 19.48 -11.14
N VAL A 84 15.59 18.15 -10.96
CA VAL A 84 14.90 17.41 -9.90
C VAL A 84 15.87 16.41 -9.27
N ARG A 85 15.96 16.42 -7.94
CA ARG A 85 16.76 15.43 -7.20
C ARG A 85 16.05 14.08 -7.21
N CYS A 86 16.76 13.01 -7.57
CA CYS A 86 16.21 11.65 -7.58
C CYS A 86 17.00 10.76 -6.62
N VAL A 87 16.32 10.17 -5.62
CA VAL A 87 16.94 9.31 -4.60
C VAL A 87 16.06 8.12 -4.24
N GLU A 88 16.68 7.08 -3.68
CA GLU A 88 16.00 5.89 -3.16
C GLU A 88 16.21 5.78 -1.65
N VAL A 89 15.17 5.39 -0.91
CA VAL A 89 15.20 5.21 0.55
C VAL A 89 14.85 3.75 0.86
N LYS A 90 15.72 3.11 1.64
CA LYS A 90 15.56 1.71 2.05
C LYS A 90 15.52 1.61 3.57
N GLU A 91 14.43 1.07 4.08
CA GLU A 91 14.31 0.50 5.42
C GLU A 91 13.10 -0.43 5.38
N ALA A 92 13.31 -1.69 4.98
CA ALA A 92 12.25 -2.68 4.70
C ALA A 92 10.97 -2.02 4.13
N CYS A 93 9.82 -2.32 4.75
CA CYS A 93 8.52 -1.74 4.39
C CYS A 93 8.30 -0.31 4.91
N TYR A 94 9.22 0.27 5.69
CA TYR A 94 9.15 1.64 6.22
C TYR A 94 9.70 2.70 5.24
N GLY A 95 10.48 2.30 4.22
CA GLY A 95 11.19 3.22 3.33
C GLY A 95 10.34 4.33 2.69
N ALA A 96 9.08 4.03 2.33
CA ALA A 96 8.18 5.06 1.78
C ALA A 96 7.67 6.06 2.83
N THR A 97 7.55 5.66 4.09
CA THR A 97 7.20 6.58 5.18
C THR A 97 8.36 7.50 5.51
N ALA A 98 9.58 6.98 5.59
CA ALA A 98 10.76 7.82 5.68
C ALA A 98 10.84 8.83 4.52
N ALA A 99 10.58 8.39 3.29
CA ALA A 99 10.50 9.26 2.12
C ALA A 99 9.39 10.33 2.23
N LEU A 100 8.23 9.96 2.76
CA LEU A 100 7.12 10.89 2.97
C LEU A 100 7.45 11.96 4.01
N MET A 101 8.08 11.59 5.12
CA MET A 101 8.50 12.55 6.15
C MET A 101 9.60 13.48 5.64
N MET A 102 10.60 12.95 4.91
CA MET A 102 11.60 13.78 4.22
C MET A 102 10.97 14.77 3.24
N ALA A 103 9.95 14.33 2.50
CA ALA A 103 9.22 15.18 1.56
C ALA A 103 8.43 16.28 2.29
N ARG A 104 7.70 15.94 3.35
CA ARG A 104 6.97 16.88 4.19
C ARG A 104 7.91 17.97 4.74
N ASP A 105 9.01 17.58 5.35
CA ASP A 105 9.96 18.51 5.96
C ASP A 105 10.64 19.39 4.89
N TYR A 106 10.93 18.82 3.71
CA TYR A 106 11.43 19.58 2.58
C TYR A 106 10.43 20.66 2.13
N ILE A 107 9.14 20.34 2.03
CA ILE A 107 8.08 21.29 1.67
C ILE A 107 7.95 22.40 2.73
N LEU A 108 8.01 22.06 4.03
CA LEU A 108 7.97 23.05 5.11
C LEU A 108 9.15 24.02 5.03
N ALA A 109 10.34 23.52 4.71
CA ALA A 109 11.54 24.35 4.51
C ALA A 109 11.55 25.12 3.18
N HIS A 110 10.80 24.67 2.17
CA HIS A 110 10.73 25.25 0.83
C HIS A 110 9.28 25.40 0.36
N PRO A 111 8.52 26.36 0.91
CA PRO A 111 7.13 26.63 0.52
C PRO A 111 6.96 26.80 -0.99
N GLY A 112 5.81 26.41 -1.51
CA GLY A 112 5.53 26.43 -2.95
C GLY A 112 6.19 25.32 -3.78
N THR A 113 7.07 24.48 -3.24
CA THR A 113 7.66 23.35 -4.01
C THR A 113 6.74 22.11 -4.02
N GLN A 114 7.14 21.09 -4.80
CA GLN A 114 6.50 19.77 -4.86
C GLN A 114 7.55 18.66 -4.75
N VAL A 115 7.17 17.55 -4.12
CA VAL A 115 7.96 16.31 -4.05
C VAL A 115 7.09 15.13 -4.46
N LEU A 116 7.59 14.28 -5.36
CA LEU A 116 6.95 13.04 -5.75
C LEU A 116 7.55 11.89 -4.94
N VAL A 117 6.75 11.28 -4.07
CA VAL A 117 7.12 10.09 -3.29
C VAL A 117 6.47 8.87 -3.92
N ILE A 118 7.24 7.81 -4.14
CA ILE A 118 6.74 6.56 -4.74
C ILE A 118 7.13 5.39 -3.84
N ALA A 119 6.15 4.68 -3.33
CA ALA A 119 6.32 3.37 -2.73
C ALA A 119 6.20 2.32 -3.83
N ALA A 120 7.19 1.46 -4.05
CA ALA A 120 7.12 0.45 -5.12
C ALA A 120 7.89 -0.82 -4.76
N ASP A 121 7.20 -1.96 -4.78
CA ASP A 121 7.79 -3.23 -4.33
C ASP A 121 7.16 -4.46 -4.98
N ILE A 122 7.92 -5.55 -4.96
CA ILE A 122 7.47 -6.88 -5.34
C ILE A 122 7.86 -7.84 -4.21
N ALA A 123 6.86 -8.25 -3.42
CA ALA A 123 7.06 -9.17 -2.32
C ALA A 123 7.19 -10.62 -2.80
N ARG A 124 8.39 -11.20 -2.64
CA ARG A 124 8.74 -12.55 -3.11
C ARG A 124 9.33 -13.39 -1.98
N TYR A 125 8.64 -14.48 -1.65
CA TYR A 125 9.06 -15.42 -0.61
C TYR A 125 9.45 -16.79 -1.17
N GLY A 126 8.95 -17.14 -2.36
CA GLY A 126 9.25 -18.40 -3.05
C GLY A 126 8.04 -19.32 -3.10
N VAL A 127 7.93 -20.08 -4.20
CA VAL A 127 6.85 -21.04 -4.44
C VAL A 127 6.89 -22.15 -3.38
N GLY A 128 5.74 -22.46 -2.78
CA GLY A 128 5.60 -23.50 -1.75
C GLY A 128 6.11 -23.11 -0.36
N THR A 129 6.62 -21.88 -0.18
CA THR A 129 7.06 -21.41 1.14
C THR A 129 5.89 -20.93 1.99
N PRO A 130 6.01 -20.91 3.33
CA PRO A 130 4.95 -20.36 4.19
C PRO A 130 4.59 -18.90 3.89
N GLY A 131 5.53 -18.11 3.35
CA GLY A 131 5.32 -16.72 2.95
C GLY A 131 4.69 -16.53 1.56
N GLU A 132 4.54 -17.61 0.78
CA GLU A 132 3.96 -17.55 -0.57
C GLU A 132 2.58 -16.86 -0.59
N VAL A 133 1.75 -17.20 0.41
CA VAL A 133 0.38 -16.68 0.58
C VAL A 133 0.32 -15.17 0.82
N THR A 134 1.43 -14.55 1.25
CA THR A 134 1.51 -13.11 1.56
C THR A 134 2.20 -12.31 0.47
N GLN A 135 2.59 -12.93 -0.65
CA GLN A 135 3.22 -12.23 -1.77
C GLN A 135 2.27 -11.19 -2.38
N GLY A 136 2.84 -10.28 -3.17
CA GLY A 136 2.11 -9.23 -3.85
C GLY A 136 3.06 -8.33 -4.63
N ALA A 137 2.51 -7.47 -5.47
CA ALA A 137 3.27 -6.50 -6.23
C ALA A 137 2.42 -5.27 -6.50
N GLY A 138 3.03 -4.09 -6.42
CA GLY A 138 2.35 -2.85 -6.69
C GLY A 138 3.19 -1.63 -6.34
N ALA A 139 2.61 -0.47 -6.60
CA ALA A 139 3.18 0.81 -6.23
C ALA A 139 2.09 1.81 -5.86
N VAL A 140 2.45 2.77 -5.02
CA VAL A 140 1.62 3.92 -4.65
C VAL A 140 2.46 5.18 -4.85
N ALA A 141 1.95 6.13 -5.62
CA ALA A 141 2.59 7.43 -5.82
C ALA A 141 1.83 8.52 -5.06
N MET A 142 2.56 9.42 -4.42
CA MET A 142 2.06 10.52 -3.61
C MET A 142 2.75 11.81 -4.05
N LEU A 143 1.95 12.81 -4.41
CA LEU A 143 2.45 14.16 -4.68
C LEU A 143 2.30 15.00 -3.41
N VAL A 144 3.43 15.40 -2.81
CA VAL A 144 3.51 16.17 -1.57
C VAL A 144 3.73 17.64 -1.91
N SER A 145 2.93 18.52 -1.32
CA SER A 145 2.95 19.97 -1.55
C SER A 145 2.40 20.71 -0.33
N GLU A 146 2.64 22.03 -0.29
CA GLU A 146 2.20 22.93 0.79
C GLU A 146 0.67 22.97 0.95
N ASN A 147 -0.05 22.89 -0.16
CA ASN A 147 -1.52 22.88 -0.19
C ASN A 147 -2.01 21.50 -0.66
N PRO A 148 -2.06 20.49 0.23
CA PRO A 148 -2.51 19.16 -0.13
C PRO A 148 -4.01 19.15 -0.43
N ARG A 149 -4.43 18.28 -1.37
CA ARG A 149 -5.85 18.13 -1.74
C ARG A 149 -6.55 16.93 -1.11
N VAL A 150 -5.84 16.09 -0.35
CA VAL A 150 -6.42 14.88 0.26
C VAL A 150 -6.20 14.89 1.77
N LEU A 151 -4.94 14.97 2.19
CA LEU A 151 -4.55 14.87 3.60
C LEU A 151 -3.44 15.87 3.92
N GLN A 152 -3.60 16.56 5.04
CA GLN A 152 -2.52 17.33 5.68
C GLN A 152 -1.83 16.44 6.72
N ILE A 153 -0.52 16.23 6.58
CA ILE A 153 0.28 15.48 7.56
C ILE A 153 0.52 16.38 8.78
N ASN A 154 0.14 15.91 9.96
CA ASN A 154 0.28 16.66 11.20
C ASN A 154 1.73 16.58 11.74
N ASP A 155 2.10 17.51 12.62
CA ASP A 155 3.41 17.57 13.27
C ASP A 155 3.42 16.80 14.59
N ASP A 156 3.10 15.50 14.53
CA ASP A 156 2.87 14.67 15.72
C ASP A 156 3.56 13.30 15.67
N SER A 157 4.46 13.07 14.70
CA SER A 157 5.01 11.74 14.48
C SER A 157 5.88 11.25 15.64
N VAL A 158 5.73 9.97 15.97
CA VAL A 158 6.52 9.26 16.96
C VAL A 158 7.12 8.02 16.34
N VAL A 159 8.45 7.91 16.44
CA VAL A 159 9.25 6.84 15.83
C VAL A 159 9.94 5.99 16.90
N LYS A 160 10.03 4.69 16.64
CA LYS A 160 10.85 3.74 17.39
C LYS A 160 11.69 2.92 16.43
N SER A 161 12.99 2.80 16.72
CA SER A 161 13.91 1.92 16.02
C SER A 161 14.51 0.92 17.01
N ALA A 162 14.73 -0.31 16.55
CA ALA A 162 15.41 -1.36 17.29
C ALA A 162 16.15 -2.25 16.30
N GLU A 163 17.27 -2.87 16.69
CA GLU A 163 17.90 -3.91 15.88
C GLU A 163 17.21 -5.25 16.19
N ILE A 164 16.49 -5.80 15.21
CA ILE A 164 15.60 -6.95 15.33
C ILE A 164 15.71 -7.81 14.07
N GLN A 165 16.15 -9.05 14.24
CA GLN A 165 16.27 -10.02 13.14
C GLN A 165 14.96 -10.80 12.90
N ASP A 166 13.86 -10.10 12.60
CA ASP A 166 12.54 -10.72 12.35
C ASP A 166 12.32 -11.10 10.88
N PHE A 167 12.72 -10.23 9.96
CA PHE A 167 12.70 -10.44 8.51
C PHE A 167 13.88 -9.69 7.87
N TRP A 168 14.55 -10.32 6.92
CA TRP A 168 15.67 -9.70 6.21
C TRP A 168 15.91 -10.35 4.85
N ARG A 169 16.62 -9.62 3.99
CA ARG A 169 17.09 -10.14 2.70
C ARG A 169 18.58 -9.87 2.53
N PRO A 170 19.45 -10.89 2.69
CA PRO A 170 20.88 -10.75 2.40
C PRO A 170 21.10 -10.25 0.97
N VAL A 171 22.17 -9.47 0.75
CA VAL A 171 22.42 -8.74 -0.52
C VAL A 171 22.43 -9.66 -1.76
N TYR A 172 22.82 -10.91 -1.60
CA TYR A 172 22.92 -11.91 -2.67
C TYR A 172 21.64 -12.76 -2.87
N GLN A 173 20.58 -12.54 -2.09
CA GLN A 173 19.32 -13.29 -2.20
C GLN A 173 18.22 -12.49 -2.88
N SER A 174 17.48 -13.16 -3.77
CA SER A 174 16.29 -12.60 -4.44
C SER A 174 14.99 -12.80 -3.65
N THR A 175 14.99 -13.67 -2.65
CA THR A 175 13.87 -13.96 -1.76
C THR A 175 14.22 -13.60 -0.33
N ALA A 176 13.24 -13.14 0.44
CA ALA A 176 13.46 -12.79 1.84
C ALA A 176 13.40 -13.99 2.79
N LEU A 177 14.06 -13.85 3.94
CA LEU A 177 14.02 -14.78 5.08
C LEU A 177 13.17 -14.17 6.19
N ALA A 178 12.40 -15.00 6.89
CA ALA A 178 11.48 -14.52 7.93
C ALA A 178 11.36 -15.50 9.10
N ARG A 179 11.29 -14.96 10.32
CA ARG A 179 10.87 -15.68 11.52
C ARG A 179 9.41 -15.34 11.82
N GLY A 180 8.47 -15.92 11.06
CA GLY A 180 7.07 -15.46 11.02
C GLY A 180 6.39 -15.23 12.38
N LYS A 181 6.53 -16.15 13.34
CA LYS A 181 5.97 -15.97 14.70
C LYS A 181 6.61 -14.79 15.42
N PHE A 182 7.95 -14.71 15.41
CA PHE A 182 8.69 -13.62 16.03
C PHE A 182 8.38 -12.27 15.37
N SER A 183 8.29 -12.21 14.04
CA SER A 183 7.88 -10.99 13.31
C SER A 183 6.47 -10.52 13.67
N THR A 184 5.54 -11.46 13.91
CA THR A 184 4.20 -11.12 14.43
C THR A 184 4.27 -10.46 15.81
N GLU A 185 5.07 -11.02 16.71
CA GLU A 185 5.24 -10.48 18.07
C GLU A 185 5.88 -9.10 18.03
N GLN A 186 6.95 -8.91 17.25
CA GLN A 186 7.65 -7.63 17.15
C GLN A 186 6.80 -6.55 16.49
N TYR A 187 6.00 -6.87 15.47
CA TYR A 187 5.05 -5.94 14.87
C TYR A 187 4.05 -5.38 15.90
N ILE A 188 3.45 -6.27 16.71
CA ILE A 188 2.47 -5.90 17.73
C ILE A 188 3.13 -5.06 18.82
N ASN A 189 4.28 -5.51 19.34
CA ASN A 189 5.01 -4.78 20.39
C ASN A 189 5.42 -3.38 19.90
N MET A 190 5.99 -3.27 18.70
CA MET A 190 6.40 -1.98 18.14
C MET A 190 5.20 -1.04 17.95
N PHE A 191 4.04 -1.54 17.52
CA PHE A 191 2.81 -0.74 17.47
C PHE A 191 2.41 -0.21 18.84
N CYS A 192 2.34 -1.10 19.83
CA CYS A 192 1.93 -0.74 21.18
C CYS A 192 2.88 0.29 21.81
N ASP A 193 4.19 0.10 21.63
CA ASP A 193 5.23 1.02 22.12
C ASP A 193 5.11 2.41 21.49
N VAL A 194 5.00 2.50 20.15
CA VAL A 194 4.86 3.81 19.49
C VAL A 194 3.53 4.46 19.80
N TRP A 195 2.44 3.68 19.91
CA TRP A 195 1.12 4.18 20.26
C TRP A 195 1.09 4.75 21.68
N GLN A 196 1.65 4.03 22.65
CA GLN A 196 1.74 4.50 24.04
C GLN A 196 2.49 5.83 24.11
N ARG A 197 3.64 5.92 23.41
CA ARG A 197 4.44 7.15 23.39
C ARG A 197 3.72 8.28 22.66
N TYR A 198 3.11 8.01 21.51
CA TYR A 198 2.33 8.97 20.74
C TYR A 198 1.14 9.53 21.56
N SER A 199 0.39 8.65 22.23
CA SER A 199 -0.72 9.00 23.12
C SER A 199 -0.28 9.96 24.23
N ALA A 200 0.87 9.66 24.87
CA ALA A 200 1.42 10.49 25.95
C ALA A 200 1.95 11.84 25.45
N GLU A 201 2.70 11.87 24.35
CA GLU A 201 3.31 13.11 23.82
C GLU A 201 2.26 14.06 23.20
N ASN A 202 1.20 13.52 22.61
CA ASN A 202 0.16 14.31 21.93
C ASN A 202 -1.14 14.46 22.74
N ALA A 203 -1.16 13.98 23.99
CA ALA A 203 -2.31 14.04 24.90
C ALA A 203 -3.63 13.59 24.25
N CYS A 204 -3.59 12.47 23.52
CA CYS A 204 -4.72 11.93 22.77
C CYS A 204 -4.93 10.45 23.06
N ASN A 205 -6.03 9.87 22.61
CA ASN A 205 -6.35 8.46 22.70
C ASN A 205 -7.11 8.00 21.45
N PHE A 206 -7.56 6.74 21.42
CA PHE A 206 -8.26 6.17 20.26
C PHE A 206 -9.55 6.90 19.87
N ASN A 207 -10.19 7.60 20.81
CA ASN A 207 -11.42 8.36 20.52
C ASN A 207 -11.16 9.59 19.63
N ASP A 208 -9.92 10.08 19.55
CA ASP A 208 -9.53 11.26 18.77
C ASP A 208 -9.29 10.97 17.28
N PHE A 209 -9.42 9.69 16.89
CA PHE A 209 -9.17 9.23 15.52
C PHE A 209 -10.45 8.71 14.90
N GLU A 210 -10.71 9.12 13.66
CA GLU A 210 -11.83 8.61 12.86
C GLU A 210 -11.49 7.22 12.27
N ALA A 211 -10.23 7.00 11.91
CA ALA A 211 -9.72 5.73 11.41
C ALA A 211 -8.24 5.58 11.75
N ILE A 212 -7.75 4.34 11.77
CA ILE A 212 -6.31 4.05 11.86
C ILE A 212 -5.96 3.05 10.74
N CYS A 213 -5.03 3.44 9.88
CA CYS A 213 -4.46 2.62 8.83
C CYS A 213 -3.14 2.00 9.29
N PHE A 214 -2.86 0.78 8.83
CA PHE A 214 -1.70 -0.01 9.24
C PHE A 214 -0.90 -0.44 8.02
N HIS A 215 0.42 -0.58 8.15
CA HIS A 215 1.20 -1.41 7.24
C HIS A 215 0.71 -2.86 7.33
N LEU A 216 0.30 -3.47 6.21
CA LEU A 216 -0.29 -4.81 6.18
C LEU A 216 0.58 -5.81 5.40
N PRO A 217 1.41 -6.64 6.07
CA PRO A 217 1.99 -7.81 5.41
C PRO A 217 0.91 -8.84 5.04
N TYR A 218 -0.16 -8.88 5.83
CA TYR A 218 -1.44 -9.52 5.54
C TYR A 218 -2.52 -8.92 6.44
N THR A 219 -3.78 -9.04 6.04
CA THR A 219 -4.87 -8.23 6.62
C THR A 219 -5.23 -8.61 8.06
N LYS A 220 -4.89 -9.81 8.54
CA LYS A 220 -5.08 -10.16 9.95
C LYS A 220 -4.01 -9.57 10.89
N MET A 221 -2.88 -9.10 10.36
CA MET A 221 -1.77 -8.58 11.20
C MET A 221 -2.16 -7.28 11.91
N GLY A 222 -2.60 -6.27 11.14
CA GLY A 222 -3.01 -4.98 11.71
C GLY A 222 -4.19 -5.12 12.68
N LEU A 223 -5.11 -6.07 12.45
CA LEU A 223 -6.24 -6.32 13.36
C LEU A 223 -5.77 -6.81 14.72
N LYS A 224 -4.73 -7.66 14.76
CA LYS A 224 -4.14 -8.12 16.02
C LYS A 224 -3.46 -6.96 16.76
N ALA A 225 -2.70 -6.12 16.05
CA ALA A 225 -2.05 -4.96 16.65
C ALA A 225 -3.08 -3.95 17.18
N LEU A 226 -4.11 -3.61 16.40
CA LEU A 226 -5.18 -2.71 16.84
C LEU A 226 -5.89 -3.22 18.10
N ARG A 227 -6.21 -4.53 18.16
CA ARG A 227 -6.81 -5.15 19.35
C ARG A 227 -5.88 -5.13 20.54
N ALA A 228 -4.59 -5.45 20.35
CA ALA A 228 -3.60 -5.37 21.42
C ALA A 228 -3.49 -3.94 21.97
N GLY A 229 -3.45 -2.93 21.11
CA GLY A 229 -3.44 -1.53 21.53
C GLY A 229 -4.69 -1.11 22.32
N PHE A 230 -5.86 -1.69 22.03
CA PHE A 230 -7.08 -1.45 22.83
C PHE A 230 -7.01 -2.06 24.24
N GLU A 231 -6.22 -3.12 24.42
CA GLU A 231 -6.07 -3.86 25.69
C GLU A 231 -4.91 -3.30 26.53
N GLU A 232 -3.95 -2.61 25.90
CA GLU A 232 -2.82 -2.01 26.59
C GLU A 232 -3.27 -0.82 27.44
N ASN A 233 -3.13 -0.94 28.76
CA ASN A 233 -3.66 -0.02 29.79
C ASN A 233 -2.94 1.35 29.87
N SER A 234 -2.46 1.88 28.75
CA SER A 234 -1.65 3.11 28.69
C SER A 234 -2.47 4.41 28.55
N GLY A 235 -3.81 4.34 28.63
CA GLY A 235 -4.70 5.51 28.57
C GLY A 235 -6.17 5.21 28.85
N MET A 236 -7.05 6.15 28.53
CA MET A 236 -8.50 5.94 28.58
C MET A 236 -8.90 4.93 27.50
N SER A 237 -9.48 3.80 27.90
CA SER A 237 -9.96 2.78 26.96
C SER A 237 -10.90 3.41 25.92
N PRO A 238 -10.85 2.96 24.65
CA PRO A 238 -11.80 3.42 23.65
C PRO A 238 -13.22 3.12 24.13
N THR A 239 -14.15 4.04 23.85
CA THR A 239 -15.58 3.76 24.06
C THR A 239 -16.01 2.58 23.18
N SER A 240 -17.15 1.95 23.51
CA SER A 240 -17.71 0.87 22.68
C SER A 240 -17.88 1.33 21.23
N ASP A 241 -18.46 2.52 21.04
CA ASP A 241 -18.69 3.14 19.73
C ASP A 241 -17.37 3.39 18.96
N THR A 242 -16.33 3.88 19.64
CA THR A 242 -15.01 4.08 19.02
C THR A 242 -14.39 2.75 18.61
N ARG A 243 -14.47 1.73 19.47
CA ARG A 243 -13.93 0.40 19.17
C ARG A 243 -14.62 -0.19 17.94
N GLU A 244 -15.94 -0.12 17.90
CA GLU A 244 -16.74 -0.61 16.78
C GLU A 244 -16.42 0.14 15.48
N ARG A 245 -16.40 1.49 15.53
CA ARG A 245 -16.05 2.35 14.39
C ARG A 245 -14.65 2.05 13.86
N LEU A 246 -13.63 1.99 14.72
CA LEU A 246 -12.26 1.72 14.29
C LEU A 246 -12.11 0.32 13.68
N LEU A 247 -12.81 -0.68 14.20
CA LEU A 247 -12.83 -2.03 13.62
C LEU A 247 -13.52 -2.06 12.25
N ALA A 248 -14.65 -1.36 12.08
CA ALA A 248 -15.33 -1.23 10.80
C ALA A 248 -14.47 -0.49 9.76
N ARG A 249 -13.81 0.61 10.16
CA ARG A 249 -12.86 1.35 9.30
C ARG A 249 -11.63 0.53 8.96
N TYR A 250 -11.14 -0.29 9.89
CA TYR A 250 -10.06 -1.23 9.61
C TYR A 250 -10.45 -2.20 8.49
N GLN A 251 -11.67 -2.74 8.51
CA GLN A 251 -12.16 -3.61 7.43
C GLN A 251 -12.16 -2.90 6.07
N ASP A 252 -12.67 -1.66 6.00
CA ASP A 252 -12.62 -0.83 4.79
C ASP A 252 -11.18 -0.61 4.29
N SER A 253 -10.24 -0.35 5.21
CA SER A 253 -8.83 -0.17 4.87
C SER A 253 -8.17 -1.44 4.29
N THR A 254 -8.74 -2.62 4.52
CA THR A 254 -8.10 -3.87 4.10
C THR A 254 -8.57 -4.38 2.74
N LYS A 255 -9.68 -3.86 2.17
CA LYS A 255 -10.34 -4.45 0.99
C LYS A 255 -9.42 -4.57 -0.22
N TYR A 256 -8.60 -3.55 -0.50
CA TYR A 256 -7.64 -3.63 -1.61
C TYR A 256 -6.48 -4.56 -1.28
N SER A 257 -5.95 -4.51 -0.06
CA SER A 257 -4.88 -5.41 0.38
C SER A 257 -5.30 -6.89 0.30
N ARG A 258 -6.56 -7.24 0.59
CA ARG A 258 -7.12 -8.59 0.40
C ARG A 258 -7.06 -9.07 -1.06
N ARG A 259 -7.07 -8.14 -2.02
CA ARG A 259 -7.09 -8.44 -3.46
C ARG A 259 -5.70 -8.36 -4.10
N ILE A 260 -4.72 -7.75 -3.44
CA ILE A 260 -3.38 -7.47 -4.00
C ILE A 260 -2.29 -8.29 -3.30
N GLY A 261 -2.38 -8.48 -1.99
CA GLY A 261 -1.28 -9.01 -1.18
C GLY A 261 -0.34 -7.91 -0.65
N ASN A 262 0.83 -8.31 -0.14
CA ASN A 262 1.80 -7.37 0.41
C ASN A 262 2.55 -6.64 -0.71
N ILE A 263 2.60 -5.31 -0.65
CA ILE A 263 3.41 -4.46 -1.53
C ILE A 263 4.47 -3.68 -0.74
N TYR A 264 4.95 -4.29 0.36
CA TYR A 264 5.94 -3.77 1.29
C TYR A 264 5.72 -2.30 1.64
N THR A 265 6.55 -1.39 1.09
CA THR A 265 6.49 0.04 1.40
C THR A 265 5.16 0.70 1.04
N GLY A 266 4.44 0.14 0.07
CA GLY A 266 3.13 0.64 -0.35
C GLY A 266 1.98 0.18 0.54
N SER A 267 2.17 -0.83 1.41
CA SER A 267 1.03 -1.53 2.03
C SER A 267 0.22 -0.66 2.99
N LEU A 268 0.86 0.28 3.71
CA LEU A 268 0.17 1.27 4.53
C LEU A 268 -0.70 2.19 3.66
N TYR A 269 -0.11 2.72 2.58
CA TYR A 269 -0.77 3.68 1.70
C TYR A 269 -1.84 3.05 0.82
N LEU A 270 -1.69 1.77 0.46
CA LEU A 270 -2.76 1.00 -0.16
C LEU A 270 -3.96 0.86 0.79
N GLY A 271 -3.69 0.66 2.08
CA GLY A 271 -4.74 0.61 3.09
C GLY A 271 -5.47 1.94 3.26
N LEU A 272 -4.73 3.05 3.20
CA LEU A 272 -5.29 4.40 3.18
C LEU A 272 -6.17 4.64 1.94
N ILE A 273 -5.68 4.29 0.75
CA ILE A 273 -6.47 4.41 -0.50
C ILE A 273 -7.74 3.57 -0.39
N SER A 274 -7.65 2.33 0.09
CA SER A 274 -8.80 1.43 0.28
C SER A 274 -9.86 2.05 1.21
N LEU A 275 -9.44 2.64 2.32
CA LEU A 275 -10.31 3.33 3.27
C LEU A 275 -11.07 4.47 2.59
N LEU A 276 -10.33 5.35 1.91
CA LEU A 276 -10.88 6.54 1.24
C LEU A 276 -11.82 6.18 0.09
N ASP A 277 -11.45 5.20 -0.73
CA ASP A 277 -12.27 4.76 -1.86
C ASP A 277 -13.54 4.04 -1.39
N CYS A 278 -13.47 3.23 -0.33
CA CYS A 278 -14.66 2.60 0.24
C CYS A 278 -15.66 3.65 0.74
N ASP A 279 -15.18 4.70 1.41
CA ASP A 279 -16.02 5.80 1.85
C ASP A 279 -16.57 6.62 0.67
N TYR A 280 -15.77 6.85 -0.38
CA TYR A 280 -16.22 7.48 -1.61
C TYR A 280 -17.38 6.71 -2.25
N PHE A 281 -17.22 5.41 -2.51
CA PHE A 281 -18.26 4.62 -3.18
C PHE A 281 -19.54 4.49 -2.35
N ARG A 282 -19.41 4.37 -1.02
CA ARG A 282 -20.55 4.29 -0.11
C ARG A 282 -21.40 5.57 -0.13
N ASN A 283 -20.75 6.73 -0.18
CA ASN A 283 -21.42 8.02 0.00
C ASN A 283 -21.67 8.78 -1.32
N SER A 284 -21.14 8.32 -2.45
CA SER A 284 -21.39 8.95 -3.76
C SER A 284 -22.78 8.63 -4.31
N CYS A 285 -23.37 7.48 -3.93
CA CYS A 285 -24.69 7.04 -4.42
C CYS A 285 -25.87 7.90 -3.93
N ASP A 286 -25.70 8.73 -2.89
CA ASP A 286 -26.77 9.61 -2.37
C ASP A 286 -26.91 10.93 -3.15
N SER A 287 -25.94 11.27 -4.01
CA SER A 287 -25.94 12.56 -4.73
C SER A 287 -26.62 12.53 -6.11
N SER A 288 -27.12 11.36 -6.55
CA SER A 288 -27.83 11.19 -7.83
C SER A 288 -29.30 10.75 -7.69
N ALA A 289 -29.89 10.77 -6.49
CA ALA A 289 -31.29 10.38 -6.27
C ALA A 289 -32.33 11.47 -6.65
N THR A 290 -31.98 12.38 -7.56
CA THR A 290 -32.90 13.36 -8.18
C THR A 290 -32.61 13.51 -9.67
N ALA A 291 -32.79 12.43 -10.44
CA ALA A 291 -33.32 12.45 -11.81
C ALA A 291 -33.06 11.11 -12.52
N CYS A 292 -34.05 10.22 -12.54
CA CYS A 292 -34.49 9.50 -13.75
C CYS A 292 -35.56 8.47 -13.38
N ASP A 293 -36.81 8.88 -13.58
CA ASP A 293 -37.89 7.96 -13.90
C ASP A 293 -37.72 7.49 -15.36
N SER A 294 -38.28 6.34 -15.71
CA SER A 294 -38.26 5.62 -17.00
C SER A 294 -37.05 4.73 -17.35
N SER A 295 -37.25 3.44 -17.09
CA SER A 295 -36.97 2.29 -17.97
C SER A 295 -35.74 2.34 -18.88
N GLU A 296 -34.62 1.81 -18.40
CA GLU A 296 -33.69 1.02 -19.22
C GLU A 296 -32.85 0.11 -18.31
N SER A 297 -32.89 -1.19 -18.57
CA SER A 297 -32.11 -2.20 -17.86
C SER A 297 -30.65 -2.14 -18.30
N VAL A 298 -29.77 -1.63 -17.44
CA VAL A 298 -28.32 -1.80 -17.55
C VAL A 298 -27.78 -2.21 -16.19
N GLY A 299 -27.16 -3.39 -16.18
CA GLY A 299 -26.55 -4.01 -15.01
C GLY A 299 -25.22 -3.37 -14.61
N ASP A 300 -24.67 -3.95 -13.53
CA ASP A 300 -23.39 -3.67 -12.86
C ASP A 300 -23.37 -2.46 -11.92
N SER A 301 -23.95 -2.66 -10.73
CA SER A 301 -23.45 -1.98 -9.52
C SER A 301 -21.97 -2.33 -9.32
N PRO A 302 -21.09 -1.35 -9.04
CA PRO A 302 -19.67 -1.64 -8.87
C PRO A 302 -19.49 -2.56 -7.65
N ALA A 303 -18.76 -3.67 -7.86
CA ALA A 303 -18.40 -4.69 -6.88
C ALA A 303 -17.46 -4.20 -5.75
N VAL A 304 -17.71 -2.99 -5.24
CA VAL A 304 -17.34 -2.51 -3.91
C VAL A 304 -18.55 -2.59 -2.96
N ALA A 305 -19.75 -2.73 -3.52
CA ALA A 305 -20.98 -2.99 -2.77
C ALA A 305 -20.89 -4.34 -2.05
N CYS A 306 -20.66 -4.25 -0.74
CA CYS A 306 -21.07 -5.23 0.25
C CYS A 306 -20.74 -6.70 -0.07
N ASP A 307 -19.46 -7.06 -0.10
CA ASP A 307 -19.08 -8.43 0.27
C ASP A 307 -19.23 -8.58 1.80
N LEU A 308 -20.48 -8.57 2.26
CA LEU A 308 -20.90 -8.79 3.65
C LEU A 308 -20.66 -10.25 4.09
N SER A 309 -20.24 -11.12 3.15
CA SER A 309 -20.02 -12.54 3.42
C SER A 309 -18.77 -12.82 4.25
N SER A 310 -17.84 -11.86 4.37
CA SER A 310 -16.67 -12.00 5.25
C SER A 310 -16.93 -11.62 6.71
N ALA A 311 -18.16 -11.28 7.08
CA ALA A 311 -18.57 -10.99 8.47
C ALA A 311 -18.68 -12.26 9.35
N ALA A 312 -18.25 -13.43 8.85
CA ALA A 312 -18.12 -14.61 9.70
C ALA A 312 -17.00 -14.37 10.73
N HIS A 313 -17.40 -14.18 11.99
CA HIS A 313 -16.63 -14.19 13.25
C HIS A 313 -16.51 -12.87 14.03
N THR A 314 -17.34 -11.87 13.74
CA THR A 314 -17.92 -11.04 14.82
C THR A 314 -19.38 -11.46 14.96
N ASN A 315 -19.85 -11.84 16.14
CA ASN A 315 -21.27 -12.16 16.39
C ASN A 315 -22.16 -10.89 16.31
N GLU A 316 -21.69 -9.82 15.68
CA GLU A 316 -22.34 -8.53 15.57
C GLU A 316 -22.38 -8.14 14.09
N PRO A 317 -23.56 -7.68 13.57
CA PRO A 317 -23.68 -7.22 12.21
C PRO A 317 -22.74 -6.02 12.00
N PRO A 318 -22.03 -5.93 10.87
CA PRO A 318 -21.13 -4.81 10.63
C PRO A 318 -21.96 -3.52 10.57
N THR A 319 -21.78 -2.64 11.56
CA THR A 319 -22.30 -1.29 11.51
C THR A 319 -21.62 -0.55 10.37
N CYS A 320 -22.44 0.09 9.53
CA CYS A 320 -21.93 0.93 8.46
C CYS A 320 -21.39 2.21 9.11
N PRO A 321 -20.07 2.50 9.04
CA PRO A 321 -19.54 3.70 9.65
C PRO A 321 -20.10 4.95 8.93
N SER A 322 -20.25 6.05 9.66
CA SER A 322 -20.65 7.35 9.12
C SER A 322 -19.73 7.81 7.97
N PRO A 323 -20.09 8.81 7.16
CA PRO A 323 -19.18 9.34 6.14
C PRO A 323 -17.91 9.95 6.74
N LEU A 324 -16.75 9.81 6.09
CA LEU A 324 -15.55 10.57 6.45
C LEU A 324 -15.73 12.06 6.13
N LEU A 325 -15.46 12.94 7.09
CA LEU A 325 -15.66 14.39 6.99
C LEU A 325 -14.32 15.14 6.97
N PRO A 326 -14.23 16.28 6.27
CA PRO A 326 -13.08 17.19 6.40
C PRO A 326 -12.83 17.56 7.87
N GLY A 327 -11.56 17.73 8.24
CA GLY A 327 -11.12 18.03 9.61
C GLY A 327 -10.96 16.80 10.49
N GLN A 328 -11.44 15.62 10.06
CA GLN A 328 -11.22 14.38 10.81
C GLN A 328 -9.79 13.87 10.67
N LYS A 329 -9.30 13.24 11.75
CA LYS A 329 -7.95 12.73 11.88
C LYS A 329 -7.89 11.23 11.57
N ILE A 330 -6.95 10.84 10.72
CA ILE A 330 -6.60 9.45 10.41
C ILE A 330 -5.24 9.16 11.00
N GLY A 331 -5.12 8.09 11.79
CA GLY A 331 -3.85 7.58 12.31
C GLY A 331 -3.19 6.66 11.29
N LEU A 332 -1.87 6.72 11.17
CA LEU A 332 -1.10 5.91 10.26
C LEU A 332 0.02 5.22 11.02
N PHE A 333 0.01 3.89 11.02
CA PHE A 333 1.07 3.08 11.58
C PHE A 333 1.92 2.44 10.48
N SER A 334 3.15 2.92 10.34
CA SER A 334 4.15 2.36 9.44
C SER A 334 5.08 1.43 10.21
N TYR A 335 5.45 0.31 9.59
CA TYR A 335 6.36 -0.68 10.15
C TYR A 335 7.26 -1.22 9.04
N GLY A 336 8.56 -1.29 9.31
CA GLY A 336 9.55 -2.01 8.52
C GLY A 336 10.32 -2.95 9.43
N SER A 337 10.42 -4.22 9.04
CA SER A 337 11.25 -5.22 9.75
C SER A 337 12.73 -4.82 9.78
N GLY A 338 13.44 -5.26 10.82
CA GLY A 338 14.82 -4.83 11.08
C GLY A 338 15.11 -4.14 12.41
N ALA A 339 14.22 -3.39 13.08
CA ALA A 339 12.94 -2.84 12.69
C ALA A 339 12.79 -1.35 13.05
N VAL A 340 12.01 -0.63 12.23
CA VAL A 340 11.59 0.75 12.46
C VAL A 340 10.07 0.83 12.40
N ALA A 341 9.48 1.53 13.33
CA ALA A 341 8.06 1.82 13.36
C ALA A 341 7.81 3.30 13.59
N GLU A 342 6.79 3.85 12.94
CA GLU A 342 6.38 5.23 13.12
C GLU A 342 4.85 5.30 13.15
N PHE A 343 4.32 5.99 14.16
CA PHE A 343 2.92 6.40 14.20
C PHE A 343 2.84 7.91 14.02
N PHE A 344 1.97 8.34 13.11
CA PHE A 344 1.71 9.76 12.84
C PHE A 344 0.25 9.92 12.43
N SER A 345 -0.24 11.16 12.42
CA SER A 345 -1.59 11.43 11.97
C SER A 345 -1.66 12.37 10.76
N ALA A 346 -2.78 12.27 10.06
CA ALA A 346 -3.10 13.16 8.97
C ALA A 346 -4.57 13.59 9.03
N THR A 347 -4.84 14.83 8.66
CA THR A 347 -6.17 15.45 8.70
C THR A 347 -6.76 15.54 7.30
N LEU A 348 -8.00 15.06 7.12
CA LEU A 348 -8.71 15.17 5.84
C LEU A 348 -8.98 16.64 5.49
N VAL A 349 -8.61 17.07 4.30
CA VAL A 349 -8.84 18.45 3.85
C VAL A 349 -10.22 18.60 3.20
N PRO A 350 -10.79 19.81 3.15
CA PRO A 350 -12.01 20.07 2.38
C PRO A 350 -11.85 19.67 0.89
N GLY A 351 -12.87 19.03 0.32
CA GLY A 351 -12.85 18.60 -1.09
C GLY A 351 -12.02 17.34 -1.39
N TRP A 352 -11.54 16.60 -0.38
CA TRP A 352 -10.65 15.46 -0.58
C TRP A 352 -11.15 14.38 -1.55
N ARG A 353 -12.48 14.20 -1.64
CA ARG A 353 -13.13 13.23 -2.54
C ARG A 353 -12.86 13.52 -4.02
N ASP A 354 -12.74 14.79 -4.39
CA ASP A 354 -12.53 15.22 -5.79
C ASP A 354 -11.10 14.94 -6.27
N ALA A 355 -10.18 14.67 -5.35
CA ALA A 355 -8.78 14.38 -5.64
C ALA A 355 -8.46 12.87 -5.65
N LEU A 356 -9.47 12.00 -5.48
CA LEU A 356 -9.29 10.55 -5.51
C LEU A 356 -9.28 9.99 -6.93
N PHE A 357 -8.65 8.82 -7.07
CA PHE A 357 -8.63 8.03 -8.31
C PHE A 357 -9.50 6.77 -8.19
N SER A 358 -10.54 6.79 -7.34
CA SER A 358 -11.31 5.61 -6.92
C SER A 358 -11.84 4.78 -8.09
N ASN A 359 -12.43 5.43 -9.09
CA ASN A 359 -12.92 4.77 -10.30
C ASN A 359 -11.81 4.08 -11.11
N GLN A 360 -10.61 4.67 -11.16
CA GLN A 360 -9.46 4.08 -11.84
C GLN A 360 -8.93 2.87 -11.05
N HIS A 361 -8.86 2.97 -9.72
CA HIS A 361 -8.42 1.87 -8.86
C HIS A 361 -9.33 0.64 -8.99
N ILE A 362 -10.65 0.83 -8.89
CA ILE A 362 -11.59 -0.30 -8.98
C ILE A 362 -11.58 -0.92 -10.39
N LYS A 363 -11.47 -0.10 -11.44
CA LYS A 363 -11.32 -0.58 -12.82
C LYS A 363 -10.04 -1.40 -12.98
N ALA A 364 -8.92 -0.94 -12.43
CA ALA A 364 -7.64 -1.66 -12.48
C ALA A 364 -7.74 -3.02 -11.77
N LEU A 365 -8.42 -3.09 -10.62
CA LEU A 365 -8.61 -4.34 -9.88
C LEU A 365 -9.54 -5.33 -10.58
N ASN A 366 -10.59 -4.83 -11.24
CA ASN A 366 -11.60 -5.66 -11.92
C ASN A 366 -11.15 -6.14 -13.30
N ASN A 367 -10.24 -5.42 -13.96
CA ASN A 367 -9.71 -5.79 -15.28
C ASN A 367 -8.50 -6.74 -15.22
N ARG A 368 -8.21 -7.33 -14.06
CA ARG A 368 -7.09 -8.28 -13.92
C ARG A 368 -7.41 -9.60 -14.58
N THR A 369 -6.37 -10.23 -15.15
CA THR A 369 -6.46 -11.59 -15.66
C THR A 369 -6.15 -12.58 -14.53
N GLN A 370 -7.06 -13.51 -14.26
CA GLN A 370 -6.80 -14.63 -13.35
C GLN A 370 -5.85 -15.63 -14.00
N LEU A 371 -4.87 -16.11 -13.22
CA LEU A 371 -3.93 -17.15 -13.63
C LEU A 371 -4.30 -18.47 -12.95
N SER A 372 -4.10 -19.58 -13.65
CA SER A 372 -4.01 -20.88 -12.98
C SER A 372 -2.75 -20.95 -12.12
N VAL A 373 -2.69 -21.89 -11.16
CA VAL A 373 -1.50 -22.05 -10.30
C VAL A 373 -0.25 -22.36 -11.14
N LEU A 374 -0.37 -23.16 -12.19
CA LEU A 374 0.75 -23.46 -13.12
C LEU A 374 1.21 -22.20 -13.87
N GLN A 375 0.29 -21.36 -14.33
CA GLN A 375 0.63 -20.10 -14.99
C GLN A 375 1.31 -19.12 -14.02
N TYR A 376 0.83 -19.06 -12.77
CA TYR A 376 1.45 -18.29 -11.71
C TYR A 376 2.90 -18.76 -11.46
N GLU A 377 3.13 -20.06 -11.28
CA GLU A 377 4.47 -20.60 -11.01
C GLU A 377 5.43 -20.33 -12.18
N ALA A 378 4.95 -20.50 -13.43
CA ALA A 378 5.71 -20.15 -14.62
C ALA A 378 6.05 -18.66 -14.66
N MET A 379 5.08 -17.79 -14.37
CA MET A 379 5.29 -16.33 -14.34
C MET A 379 6.27 -15.93 -13.23
N PHE A 380 6.12 -16.49 -12.03
CA PHE A 380 7.01 -16.25 -10.90
C PHE A 380 8.46 -16.60 -11.28
N ASN A 381 8.68 -17.76 -11.89
CA ASN A 381 10.02 -18.24 -12.28
C ASN A 381 10.59 -17.54 -13.52
N SER A 382 9.78 -16.78 -14.27
CA SER A 382 10.21 -16.09 -15.49
C SER A 382 10.88 -14.72 -15.26
N ALA A 383 10.89 -14.23 -14.01
CA ALA A 383 11.44 -12.93 -13.67
C ALA A 383 12.92 -12.81 -13.99
N ALA A 384 13.36 -11.60 -14.33
CA ALA A 384 14.74 -11.32 -14.66
C ALA A 384 15.69 -11.79 -13.54
N PRO A 385 16.63 -12.70 -13.81
CA PRO A 385 17.58 -13.16 -12.80
C PRO A 385 18.63 -12.07 -12.52
N TYR A 386 19.13 -12.04 -11.28
CA TYR A 386 20.35 -11.30 -10.96
C TYR A 386 21.56 -12.12 -11.46
N SER A 387 21.87 -11.95 -12.74
CA SER A 387 22.91 -12.72 -13.44
C SER A 387 23.68 -11.83 -14.42
N PRO A 388 24.94 -12.18 -14.76
CA PRO A 388 25.71 -11.43 -15.75
C PRO A 388 25.21 -11.61 -17.19
N GLN A 389 24.29 -12.54 -17.44
CA GLN A 389 23.72 -12.78 -18.77
C GLN A 389 22.69 -11.72 -19.14
N ASP A 390 22.63 -11.42 -20.44
CA ASP A 390 21.57 -10.61 -21.02
C ASP A 390 20.20 -11.29 -20.85
N PHE A 391 19.17 -10.46 -20.72
CA PHE A 391 17.78 -10.89 -20.52
C PHE A 391 16.87 -10.12 -21.47
N ALA A 392 15.90 -10.80 -22.08
CA ALA A 392 14.81 -10.18 -22.83
C ALA A 392 13.49 -10.56 -22.14
N SER A 393 12.66 -9.57 -21.84
CA SER A 393 11.38 -9.83 -21.21
C SER A 393 10.35 -10.33 -22.23
N SER A 394 9.30 -10.97 -21.72
CA SER A 394 8.23 -11.49 -22.57
C SER A 394 7.45 -10.35 -23.24
N GLN A 395 7.02 -10.60 -24.48
CA GLN A 395 6.05 -9.74 -25.19
C GLN A 395 4.61 -10.08 -24.80
N ASN A 396 4.38 -11.23 -24.14
CA ASN A 396 3.06 -11.62 -23.67
C ASN A 396 2.61 -10.70 -22.53
N HIS A 397 1.29 -10.47 -22.43
CA HIS A 397 0.68 -9.62 -21.40
C HIS A 397 1.10 -8.13 -21.41
N ARG A 398 1.71 -7.64 -22.50
CA ARG A 398 2.02 -6.21 -22.68
C ARG A 398 0.81 -5.35 -23.09
N SER A 399 -0.29 -5.96 -23.54
CA SER A 399 -1.49 -5.22 -23.97
C SER A 399 -2.04 -4.36 -22.82
N GLY A 400 -2.24 -3.06 -23.09
CA GLY A 400 -2.76 -2.10 -22.10
C GLY A 400 -1.74 -1.60 -21.07
N VAL A 401 -0.46 -1.98 -21.18
CA VAL A 401 0.61 -1.53 -20.29
C VAL A 401 1.37 -0.37 -20.94
N ARG A 402 1.62 0.73 -20.19
CA ARG A 402 2.34 1.90 -20.72
C ARG A 402 3.87 1.80 -20.60
N PHE A 403 4.37 1.14 -19.56
CA PHE A 403 5.79 1.05 -19.24
C PHE A 403 6.22 -0.40 -19.08
N VAL A 404 7.32 -0.79 -19.74
CA VAL A 404 7.83 -2.16 -19.69
C VAL A 404 9.35 -2.18 -19.50
N LEU A 405 9.85 -3.13 -18.72
CA LEU A 405 11.25 -3.57 -18.78
C LEU A 405 11.36 -4.39 -20.07
N ASP A 406 12.06 -3.89 -21.07
CA ASP A 406 12.17 -4.58 -22.35
C ASP A 406 13.30 -5.60 -22.35
N SER A 407 14.47 -5.19 -21.85
CA SER A 407 15.67 -6.02 -21.81
C SER A 407 16.65 -5.58 -20.73
N ILE A 408 17.55 -6.48 -20.38
CA ILE A 408 18.80 -6.20 -19.66
C ILE A 408 19.92 -6.57 -20.63
N THR A 409 20.72 -5.59 -21.04
CA THR A 409 21.83 -5.80 -21.99
C THR A 409 23.09 -5.21 -21.41
N SER A 410 24.16 -6.00 -21.33
CA SER A 410 25.41 -5.57 -20.67
C SER A 410 25.17 -5.08 -19.23
N GLN A 411 24.27 -5.78 -18.51
CA GLN A 411 23.81 -5.44 -17.15
C GLN A 411 23.02 -4.11 -17.03
N GLU A 412 22.74 -3.42 -18.13
CA GLU A 412 21.91 -2.22 -18.13
C GLU A 412 20.45 -2.55 -18.38
N ARG A 413 19.56 -2.10 -17.48
CA ARG A 413 18.12 -2.23 -17.64
C ARG A 413 17.58 -1.21 -18.65
N ARG A 414 16.90 -1.71 -19.68
CA ARG A 414 16.27 -0.91 -20.74
C ARG A 414 14.76 -0.93 -20.58
N TYR A 415 14.22 0.26 -20.35
CA TYR A 415 12.77 0.46 -20.21
C TYR A 415 12.21 1.17 -21.44
N LEU A 416 10.99 0.80 -21.83
CA LEU A 416 10.25 1.43 -22.92
C LEU A 416 8.94 2.02 -22.41
N SER A 417 8.52 3.11 -23.05
CA SER A 417 7.15 3.61 -23.01
C SER A 417 6.48 3.24 -24.33
N ILE A 418 5.45 2.39 -24.28
CA ILE A 418 4.79 1.81 -25.46
C ILE A 418 3.37 2.33 -25.66
#